data_AF-A0A453NY47-F1
#
_entry.id   AF-A0A453NY47-F1
#
_cell.length_a   1.000
_cell.length_b   1.000
_cell.length_c   1.000
_cell.angle_alpha   90.00
_cell.angle_beta   90.00
_cell.angle_gamma   90.00
#
_symmetry.space_group_name_H-M   'P 1'
#
loop_
_entity.id
_entity.type
_entity.pdbx_description
1 polymer ?
#
loop_
_entity_poly.entity_id
_entity_poly.type
_entity_poly.pdbx_seq_one_letter_code
_entity_poly.pdbx_strand_id
1 'polypeptide(L)'
;VAGHKDVLEGDPYLKQRLRLRESYITTLNVCQAYTLKRIRDPSFEVTPQQPPLSKEFSDKEPAELVQLNRGSEYAPGLEDTLILTMKGIAAGMQNTG
;
A
#
# COMPACT_ATOMS: atom_id res chain seq x y z
N VAL A 1 34.63 -2.81 7.75
CA VAL A 1 33.97 -1.58 8.25
C VAL A 1 33.05 -1.87 9.45
N ALA A 2 32.11 -2.83 9.43
CA ALA A 2 31.40 -3.25 10.65
C ALA A 2 31.78 -4.66 11.19
N GLY A 3 32.41 -5.51 10.38
CA GLY A 3 32.79 -6.88 10.78
C GLY A 3 31.64 -7.89 10.79
N HIS A 4 30.42 -7.46 10.46
CA HIS A 4 29.23 -8.30 10.37
C HIS A 4 29.11 -9.00 9.01
N LYS A 5 28.61 -10.24 9.02
CA LYS A 5 28.21 -11.02 7.84
C LYS A 5 26.82 -10.60 7.35
N ASP A 6 25.94 -10.25 8.28
CA ASP A 6 24.56 -9.87 7.98
C ASP A 6 24.22 -8.44 8.44
N VAL A 7 23.22 -7.86 7.78
CA VAL A 7 22.62 -6.60 8.23
C VAL A 7 22.02 -6.80 9.63
N LEU A 8 22.32 -5.84 10.52
CA LEU A 8 21.90 -5.82 11.93
C LEU A 8 22.34 -7.05 12.75
N GLU A 9 23.48 -7.66 12.44
CA GLU A 9 24.00 -8.81 13.23
C GLU A 9 24.23 -8.46 14.71
N GLY A 10 24.72 -7.26 15.00
CA GLY A 10 24.92 -6.76 16.37
C GLY A 10 23.65 -6.27 17.09
N ASP A 11 22.49 -6.23 16.42
CA ASP A 11 21.21 -5.80 17.00
C ASP A 11 20.05 -6.71 16.55
N PRO A 12 19.93 -7.91 17.16
CA PRO A 12 18.90 -8.87 16.78
C PRO A 12 17.48 -8.38 17.10
N TYR A 13 17.32 -7.52 18.11
CA TYR A 13 16.01 -6.99 18.50
C TYR A 13 15.48 -6.01 17.45
N LEU A 14 16.31 -5.09 16.97
CA LEU A 14 15.94 -4.21 15.87
C LEU A 14 15.65 -5.01 14.60
N LYS A 15 16.50 -5.99 14.28
CA LYS A 15 16.32 -6.89 13.13
C LYS A 15 14.95 -7.60 13.17
N GLN A 16 14.57 -8.15 14.32
CA GLN A 16 13.29 -8.82 14.49
C GLN A 16 12.10 -7.85 14.32
N ARG A 17 12.17 -6.65 14.91
CA ARG A 17 11.09 -5.65 14.80
C ARG A 17 10.86 -5.21 13.36
N LEU A 18 11.92 -5.00 12.58
CA LEU A 18 11.81 -4.64 11.17
C LEU A 18 11.22 -5.78 10.35
N ARG A 19 11.68 -7.01 10.58
CA ARG A 19 11.18 -8.21 9.88
C ARG A 19 9.68 -8.45 10.09
N LEU A 20 9.15 -8.15 11.28
CA LEU A 20 7.71 -8.26 11.58
C LEU A 20 6.86 -7.24 10.81
N ARG A 21 7.42 -6.10 10.40
CA ARG A 21 6.71 -5.08 9.61
C ARG A 21 6.76 -5.38 8.10
N GLU A 22 7.78 -6.11 7.68
CA GLU A 22 8.12 -6.33 6.27
C GLU A 22 6.98 -6.96 5.46
N SER A 23 6.24 -7.93 6.03
CA SER A 23 5.10 -8.56 5.34
C SER A 23 4.00 -7.57 4.94
N TYR A 24 3.65 -6.66 5.85
CA TYR A 24 2.64 -5.63 5.60
C TYR A 24 3.15 -4.54 4.65
N ILE A 25 4.38 -4.06 4.86
CA ILE A 25 4.99 -3.03 3.99
C ILE A 25 5.14 -3.56 2.56
N THR A 26 5.58 -4.80 2.39
CA THR A 26 5.76 -5.43 1.08
C THR A 26 4.44 -5.54 0.34
N THR A 27 3.37 -5.95 1.02
CA THR A 27 2.03 -6.01 0.43
C THR A 27 1.58 -4.63 -0.06
N LEU A 28 1.77 -3.59 0.78
CA LEU A 28 1.45 -2.21 0.40
C LEU A 28 2.31 -1.71 -0.76
N ASN A 29 3.60 -2.08 -0.84
CA ASN A 29 4.47 -1.72 -1.96
C ASN A 29 3.97 -2.31 -3.28
N VAL A 30 3.55 -3.57 -3.29
CA VAL A 30 2.97 -4.21 -4.49
C VAL A 30 1.66 -3.52 -4.87
N CYS A 31 0.75 -3.31 -3.91
CA CYS A 31 -0.48 -2.56 -4.14
C CYS A 31 -0.20 -1.16 -4.72
N GLN A 32 0.75 -0.42 -4.15
CA GLN A 32 1.13 0.91 -4.60
C GLN A 32 1.66 0.90 -6.04
N ALA A 33 2.55 -0.05 -6.37
CA ALA A 33 3.13 -0.17 -7.71
C ALA A 33 2.05 -0.46 -8.77
N TYR A 34 1.12 -1.38 -8.48
CA TYR A 34 0.02 -1.69 -9.39
C TYR A 34 -0.97 -0.53 -9.52
N THR A 35 -1.32 0.15 -8.41
CA THR A 35 -2.16 1.35 -8.45
C THR A 35 -1.53 2.46 -9.28
N LEU A 36 -0.23 2.71 -9.12
CA LEU A 36 0.52 3.68 -9.93
C LEU A 36 0.54 3.28 -11.42
N LYS A 37 0.68 1.98 -11.73
CA LYS A 37 0.60 1.50 -13.11
C LYS A 37 -0.77 1.78 -13.72
N ARG A 38 -1.87 1.48 -13.01
CA ARG A 38 -3.24 1.80 -13.45
C ARG A 38 -3.48 3.29 -13.66
N ILE A 39 -2.86 4.14 -12.84
CA ILE A 39 -2.99 5.59 -12.95
C ILE A 39 -2.22 6.13 -14.17
N ARG A 40 -1.02 5.60 -14.45
CA ARG A 40 -0.08 6.18 -15.42
C ARG A 40 -0.11 5.54 -16.80
N ASP A 41 -0.53 4.28 -16.89
CA ASP A 41 -0.54 3.50 -18.12
C ASP A 41 -2.00 3.22 -18.54
N PRO A 42 -2.58 4.01 -19.47
CA PRO A 42 -3.95 3.82 -19.92
C PRO A 42 -4.14 2.52 -20.72
N SER A 43 -3.07 1.89 -21.19
CA SER A 43 -3.12 0.59 -21.89
C SER A 43 -3.18 -0.60 -20.93
N PHE A 44 -2.96 -0.36 -19.63
CA PHE A 44 -3.02 -1.38 -18.60
C PHE A 44 -4.48 -1.69 -18.24
N GLU A 45 -5.11 -2.56 -19.03
CA GLU A 45 -6.44 -3.08 -18.75
C GLU A 45 -6.40 -3.99 -17.52
N VAL A 46 -7.14 -3.60 -16.48
CA VAL A 46 -7.42 -4.48 -15.34
C VAL A 46 -8.76 -5.13 -15.60
N THR A 47 -8.74 -6.43 -15.90
CA THR A 47 -9.95 -7.22 -16.03
C THR A 47 -10.71 -7.15 -14.69
N PRO A 48 -11.93 -6.58 -14.63
CA PRO A 48 -12.73 -6.59 -13.42
C PRO A 48 -13.32 -7.99 -13.27
N GLN A 49 -12.53 -8.90 -12.69
CA GLN A 49 -12.84 -10.33 -12.75
C GLN A 49 -13.50 -10.89 -11.48
N GLN A 50 -13.57 -10.13 -10.40
CA GLN A 50 -14.11 -10.65 -9.15
C GLN A 50 -15.36 -9.90 -8.69
N PRO A 51 -16.45 -10.64 -8.37
CA PRO A 51 -17.55 -10.07 -7.62
C PRO A 51 -17.01 -9.49 -6.30
N PRO A 52 -17.68 -8.47 -5.74
CA PRO A 52 -17.30 -7.90 -4.45
C PRO A 52 -17.08 -9.00 -3.41
N LEU A 53 -15.87 -9.07 -2.85
CA LEU A 53 -15.50 -10.06 -1.84
C LEU A 53 -16.01 -9.67 -0.44
N SER A 54 -16.24 -8.38 -0.20
CA SER A 54 -16.80 -7.87 1.04
C SER A 54 -18.27 -8.26 1.14
N LYS A 55 -18.62 -9.05 2.17
CA LYS A 55 -20.01 -9.42 2.50
C LYS A 55 -20.74 -8.36 3.31
N GLU A 56 -20.03 -7.31 3.72
CA GLU A 56 -20.64 -6.18 4.39
C GLU A 56 -21.35 -5.30 3.36
N PHE A 57 -22.68 -5.28 3.45
CA PHE A 57 -23.50 -4.32 2.73
C PHE A 57 -23.38 -2.99 3.46
N SER A 58 -22.59 -2.07 2.92
CA SER A 58 -22.79 -0.67 3.25
C SER A 58 -23.97 -0.18 2.43
N ASP A 59 -24.94 0.48 3.06
CA ASP A 59 -26.03 1.17 2.34
C ASP A 59 -25.52 2.31 1.43
N LYS A 60 -24.20 2.56 1.44
CA LYS A 60 -23.50 3.60 0.70
C LYS A 60 -22.93 3.05 -0.60
N GLU A 61 -23.18 3.77 -1.68
CA GLU A 61 -22.57 3.50 -2.98
C GLU A 61 -21.03 3.53 -2.88
N PRO A 62 -20.29 2.69 -3.63
CA PRO A 62 -18.81 2.64 -3.59
C PRO A 62 -18.14 4.00 -3.84
N ALA A 63 -18.78 4.87 -4.61
CA ALA A 63 -18.32 6.23 -4.85
C ALA A 63 -18.34 7.11 -3.58
N GLU A 64 -19.21 6.83 -2.62
CA GLU A 64 -19.28 7.54 -1.33
C GLU A 64 -18.18 7.11 -0.35
N LEU A 65 -17.49 6.01 -0.64
CA LEU A 65 -16.34 5.53 0.13
C LEU A 65 -15.03 6.24 -0.26
N VAL A 66 -15.04 6.99 -1.36
CA VAL A 66 -13.91 7.84 -1.79
C VAL A 66 -13.93 9.13 -0.98
N GLN A 67 -13.31 9.08 0.20
CA GLN A 67 -13.42 10.10 1.23
C GLN A 67 -12.16 10.95 1.38
N LEU A 68 -11.01 10.47 0.92
CA LEU A 68 -9.74 11.19 1.09
C LEU A 68 -9.61 12.34 0.09
N ASN A 69 -10.03 12.15 -1.17
CA ASN A 69 -10.14 13.25 -2.14
C ASN A 69 -11.40 13.15 -3.00
N ARG A 70 -12.46 13.91 -2.65
CA ARG A 70 -13.72 13.95 -3.40
C ARG A 70 -13.63 14.64 -4.77
N GLY A 71 -12.57 15.41 -5.02
CA GLY A 71 -12.33 16.12 -6.29
C GLY A 71 -11.36 15.39 -7.22
N SER A 72 -11.11 14.11 -6.98
CA SER A 72 -10.12 13.33 -7.76
C SER A 72 -10.45 13.32 -9.25
N GLU A 73 -9.43 13.55 -10.08
CA GLU A 73 -9.50 13.37 -11.54
C GLU A 73 -9.31 11.91 -11.97
N TYR A 74 -8.93 11.03 -11.04
CA TYR A 74 -8.70 9.61 -11.31
C TYR A 74 -9.98 8.80 -11.10
N ALA A 75 -10.01 7.57 -11.66
CA ALA A 75 -11.13 6.67 -11.45
C ALA A 75 -11.40 6.45 -9.94
N PRO A 76 -12.68 6.35 -9.51
CA PRO A 76 -13.04 6.28 -8.10
C PRO A 76 -12.23 5.25 -7.32
N GLY A 77 -11.67 5.68 -6.18
CA GLY A 77 -10.89 4.84 -5.27
C GLY A 77 -9.41 4.67 -5.60
N LEU A 78 -8.93 5.03 -6.81
CA LEU A 78 -7.50 4.91 -7.16
C LEU A 78 -6.61 5.84 -6.31
N GLU A 79 -7.00 7.11 -6.19
CA GLU A 79 -6.23 8.08 -5.41
C GLU A 79 -6.25 7.76 -3.92
N ASP A 80 -7.42 7.45 -3.37
CA ASP A 80 -7.57 7.03 -1.98
C ASP A 80 -6.74 5.78 -1.66
N THR A 81 -6.73 4.78 -2.55
CA THR A 81 -5.90 3.58 -2.41
C THR A 81 -4.41 3.95 -2.39
N LEU A 82 -3.99 4.85 -3.29
CA LEU A 82 -2.61 5.32 -3.33
C LEU A 82 -2.21 6.04 -2.03
N ILE A 83 -3.06 6.93 -1.52
CA ILE A 83 -2.82 7.64 -0.25
C ILE A 83 -2.72 6.66 0.92
N LEU A 84 -3.59 5.64 0.98
CA LEU A 84 -3.52 4.61 2.02
C LEU A 84 -2.20 3.86 1.98
N THR A 85 -1.72 3.47 0.79
CA THR A 85 -0.42 2.80 0.65
C THR A 85 0.74 3.69 1.09
N MET A 86 0.76 4.97 0.70
CA MET A 86 1.79 5.92 1.11
C MET A 86 1.84 6.07 2.64
N LYS A 87 0.68 6.25 3.28
CA LYS A 87 0.59 6.39 4.75
C LYS A 87 1.05 5.11 5.46
N GLY A 88 0.61 3.94 5.00
CA GLY A 88 0.97 2.66 5.60
C GLY A 88 2.46 2.34 5.47
N ILE A 89 3.06 2.59 4.31
CA ILE A 89 4.51 2.43 4.09
C ILE A 89 5.28 3.39 4.97
N ALA A 90 4.91 4.68 5.01
CA ALA A 90 5.58 5.67 5.86
C ALA A 90 5.52 5.28 7.34
N ALA A 91 4.37 4.81 7.82
CA ALA A 91 4.20 4.33 9.20
C ALA A 91 5.08 3.11 9.52
N GLY A 92 5.29 2.21 8.55
CA GLY A 92 6.14 1.03 8.69
C GLY A 92 7.64 1.33 8.64
N MET A 93 8.04 2.22 7.72
CA MET A 93 9.44 2.60 7.47
C MET A 93 10.01 3.51 8.56
N GLN A 94 9.20 4.42 9.10
CA GLN A 94 9.59 5.35 10.17
C GLN A 94 10.82 6.20 9.76
N ASN A 95 11.74 6.48 10.69
CA ASN A 95 12.91 7.33 10.46
C ASN A 95 13.96 6.62 9.57
N THR A 96 14.43 7.32 8.54
CA THR A 96 15.35 6.75 7.52
C THR A 96 16.51 7.67 7.14
N GLY A 97 16.49 8.94 7.55
CA GLY A 97 17.52 9.96 7.26
C GLY A 97 18.20 10.48 8.51
#